data_AF-A0A5B7E0D4-F1
#
_entry.id   AF-A0A5B7E0D4-F1
#
_cell.length_a   1.000
_cell.length_b   1.000
_cell.length_c   1.000
_cell.angle_alpha   90.00
_cell.angle_beta   90.00
_cell.angle_gamma   90.00
#
_symmetry.space_group_name_H-M   'P 1'
#
loop_
_entity.id
_entity.type
_entity.pdbx_description
1 polymer ?
#
loop_
_entity_poly.entity_id
_entity_poly.type
_entity_poly.pdbx_seq_one_letter_code
_entity_poly.pdbx_strand_id
1 'polypeptide(L)'
;MILPLTARSTQGPRLVLARPAIRDPATTDMNDVAKAILLLMDLLLEEDEAVAITGVELVLDSGTMTWHHAAQLNPSLIKKAAIIMQTL
;
A
#
# COMPACT_ATOMS: atom_id res chain seq x y z
N MET A 1 -3.27 7.01 -4.13
CA MET A 1 -4.49 6.53 -3.43
C MET A 1 -4.41 5.02 -3.29
N ILE A 2 -4.71 4.47 -2.10
CA ILE A 2 -4.74 3.04 -1.80
C ILE A 2 -6.16 2.64 -1.39
N LEU A 3 -6.71 1.54 -1.92
CA LEU A 3 -8.08 1.11 -1.66
C LEU A 3 -8.19 -0.41 -1.58
N PRO A 4 -8.88 -0.97 -0.57
CA PRO A 4 -9.22 -2.39 -0.55
C PRO A 4 -10.30 -2.66 -1.61
N LEU A 5 -10.10 -3.69 -2.43
CA LEU A 5 -11.11 -4.13 -3.37
C LEU A 5 -12.14 -5.02 -2.64
N THR A 6 -13.37 -5.05 -3.15
CA THR A 6 -14.41 -5.99 -2.68
C THR A 6 -14.12 -7.41 -3.15
N ALA A 7 -13.45 -7.56 -4.29
CA ALA A 7 -12.97 -8.84 -4.78
C ALA A 7 -11.79 -9.36 -3.95
N ARG A 8 -11.76 -10.68 -3.73
CA ARG A 8 -10.59 -11.38 -3.18
C ARG A 8 -9.73 -11.95 -4.29
N SER A 9 -8.46 -12.17 -3.99
CA SER A 9 -7.58 -12.95 -4.86
C SER A 9 -8.12 -14.38 -4.95
N THR A 10 -7.87 -15.06 -6.08
CA THR A 10 -8.27 -16.46 -6.25
C THR A 10 -7.61 -17.39 -5.24
N GLN A 11 -6.52 -16.93 -4.60
CA GLN A 11 -5.75 -17.65 -3.59
C GLN A 11 -6.21 -17.36 -2.15
N GLY A 12 -7.20 -16.49 -1.94
CA GLY A 12 -7.70 -16.11 -0.60
C GLY A 12 -7.34 -14.72 -0.07
N PRO A 13 -6.12 -14.15 -0.34
CA PRO A 13 -5.74 -12.84 0.19
C PRO A 13 -6.70 -11.71 -0.18
N ARG A 14 -6.75 -10.68 0.66
CA ARG A 14 -7.49 -9.45 0.35
C ARG A 14 -6.72 -8.64 -0.70
N LEU A 15 -7.37 -8.29 -1.80
CA LEU A 15 -6.77 -7.44 -2.84
C LEU A 15 -6.82 -5.97 -2.44
N VAL A 16 -5.69 -5.30 -2.58
CA VAL A 16 -5.55 -3.86 -2.34
C VAL A 16 -4.92 -3.21 -3.55
N LEU A 17 -5.56 -2.15 -4.07
CA LEU A 17 -5.09 -1.42 -5.24
C LEU A 17 -4.40 -0.12 -4.80
N ALA A 18 -3.13 0.03 -5.18
CA ALA A 18 -2.38 1.27 -5.05
C ALA A 18 -2.24 1.98 -6.41
N ARG A 19 -2.72 3.22 -6.45
CA ARG A 19 -2.61 4.14 -7.60
C ARG A 19 -1.85 5.40 -7.17
N PRO A 20 -0.51 5.40 -7.19
CA PRO A 20 0.31 6.54 -6.77
C PRO A 20 0.10 7.78 -7.63
N ALA A 21 -0.22 7.64 -8.92
CA ALA A 21 -0.30 8.75 -9.85
C ALA A 21 -1.58 9.62 -9.75
N ILE A 22 -2.54 9.23 -8.90
CA ILE A 22 -3.77 10.01 -8.66
C ILE A 22 -3.51 11.23 -7.76
N ARG A 23 -2.46 11.17 -6.94
CA ARG A 23 -2.07 12.28 -6.06
C ARG A 23 -1.03 13.14 -6.75
N ASP A 24 -0.99 14.41 -6.39
CA ASP A 24 0.10 15.28 -6.76
C ASP A 24 1.28 15.07 -5.77
N PRO A 25 2.45 14.62 -6.24
CA PRO A 25 3.63 14.44 -5.39
C PRO A 25 4.25 15.76 -4.90
N ALA A 26 3.90 16.92 -5.47
CA ALA A 26 4.36 18.20 -4.95
C ALA A 26 3.60 18.65 -3.68
N THR A 27 2.38 18.15 -3.49
CA THR A 27 1.50 18.55 -2.39
C THR A 27 1.25 17.45 -1.37
N THR A 28 1.51 16.19 -1.74
CA THR A 28 1.28 15.02 -0.89
C THR A 28 2.61 14.37 -0.51
N ASP A 29 2.95 14.42 0.79
CA ASP A 29 4.16 13.80 1.34
C ASP A 29 4.04 12.27 1.39
N MET A 30 5.14 11.58 1.07
CA MET A 30 5.15 10.12 1.02
C MET A 30 5.09 9.47 2.40
N ASN A 31 5.51 10.14 3.47
CA ASN A 31 5.30 9.65 4.84
C ASN A 31 3.82 9.64 5.20
N ASP A 32 3.04 10.62 4.77
CA ASP A 32 1.60 10.65 5.02
C ASP A 32 0.87 9.58 4.22
N VAL A 33 1.32 9.32 2.99
CA VAL A 33 0.87 8.17 2.21
C VAL A 33 1.20 6.86 2.93
N ALA A 34 2.42 6.71 3.45
CA ALA A 34 2.83 5.52 4.19
C ALA A 34 2.00 5.31 5.46
N LYS A 35 1.70 6.37 6.21
CA LYS A 35 0.78 6.29 7.37
C LYS A 35 -0.62 5.83 6.97
N ALA A 36 -1.16 6.37 5.88
CA ALA A 36 -2.47 5.97 5.38
C ALA A 36 -2.52 4.49 4.96
N ILE A 37 -1.43 3.97 4.37
CA ILE A 37 -1.30 2.54 4.05
C ILE A 37 -1.34 1.71 5.33
N LEU A 38 -0.58 2.10 6.37
CA LEU A 38 -0.55 1.37 7.65
C LEU A 38 -1.91 1.38 8.35
N LEU A 39 -2.59 2.53 8.39
CA LEU A 39 -3.95 2.63 8.94
C LEU A 39 -4.94 1.72 8.21
N LEU A 40 -4.82 1.61 6.89
CA LEU A 40 -5.65 0.68 6.11
C LEU A 40 -5.33 -0.78 6.47
N MET A 41 -4.05 -1.13 6.66
CA MET A 41 -3.66 -2.48 7.06
C MET A 41 -4.19 -2.83 8.45
N ASP A 42 -4.09 -1.91 9.42
CA ASP A 42 -4.64 -2.09 10.77
C ASP A 42 -6.14 -2.36 10.71
N LEU A 43 -6.88 -1.57 9.91
CA LEU A 43 -8.32 -1.75 9.71
C LEU A 43 -8.65 -3.11 9.08
N LEU A 44 -7.90 -3.53 8.05
CA LEU A 44 -8.11 -4.82 7.39
C LEU A 44 -7.84 -6.01 8.31
N LEU A 45 -6.85 -5.89 9.20
CA LEU A 45 -6.56 -6.92 10.20
C LEU A 45 -7.63 -7.00 11.29
N GLU A 46 -8.27 -5.88 11.63
CA GLU A 46 -9.34 -5.83 12.62
C GLU A 46 -10.70 -6.29 12.07
N GLU A 47 -11.06 -5.86 10.85
CA GLU A 47 -12.39 -6.12 10.29
C GLU A 47 -12.53 -7.48 9.58
N ASP A 48 -11.43 -8.07 9.14
CA ASP A 48 -11.41 -9.27 8.31
C ASP A 48 -10.40 -10.28 8.85
N GLU A 49 -10.81 -11.11 9.82
CA GLU A 49 -9.93 -12.11 10.45
C GLU A 49 -9.23 -13.03 9.44
N ALA A 50 -9.82 -13.27 8.27
CA ALA A 50 -9.20 -14.06 7.22
C ALA A 50 -7.91 -13.40 6.68
N VAL A 51 -7.78 -12.08 6.78
CA VAL A 51 -6.55 -11.35 6.40
C VAL A 51 -5.38 -11.73 7.30
N ALA A 52 -5.61 -12.01 8.59
CA ALA A 52 -4.53 -12.47 9.49
C ALA A 52 -3.94 -13.82 9.08
N ILE A 53 -4.69 -14.63 8.31
CA ILE A 53 -4.28 -15.96 7.85
C ILE A 53 -3.81 -15.93 6.39
N THR A 54 -4.57 -15.24 5.53
CA THR A 54 -4.38 -15.24 4.07
C THR A 54 -3.57 -14.05 3.58
N GLY A 55 -3.37 -13.03 4.41
CA GLY A 55 -2.61 -11.83 4.07
C GLY A 55 -3.32 -10.90 3.09
N VAL A 56 -2.51 -10.01 2.52
CA VAL A 56 -2.93 -8.97 1.59
C VAL A 56 -2.10 -9.06 0.30
N GLU A 57 -2.75 -8.90 -0.84
CA GLU A 57 -2.10 -8.81 -2.15
C GLU A 57 -2.23 -7.38 -2.67
N LEU A 58 -1.09 -6.71 -2.87
CA LEU A 58 -1.03 -5.33 -3.34
C LEU A 58 -0.82 -5.27 -4.86
N VAL A 59 -1.80 -4.71 -5.58
CA VAL A 59 -1.68 -4.37 -6.99
C VAL A 59 -1.24 -2.92 -7.11
N LEU A 60 -0.07 -2.68 -7.69
CA LEU A 60 0.45 -1.34 -7.97
C LEU A 60 0.17 -0.97 -9.43
N ASP A 61 -0.74 -0.03 -9.64
CA ASP A 61 -0.96 0.59 -10.96
C ASP A 61 -0.02 1.79 -11.12
N SER A 62 1.07 1.56 -11.85
CA SER A 62 2.13 2.52 -12.12
C SER A 62 1.99 3.25 -13.46
N GLY A 63 0.88 3.07 -14.19
CA GLY A 63 0.75 3.46 -15.60
C GLY A 63 1.03 4.95 -15.89
N THR A 64 0.72 5.84 -14.94
CA THR A 64 0.93 7.29 -15.07
C THR A 64 1.90 7.84 -14.03
N MET A 65 2.72 6.98 -13.42
CA MET A 65 3.66 7.39 -12.38
C MET A 65 4.84 8.16 -13.00
N THR A 66 5.18 9.31 -12.41
CA THR A 66 6.30 10.15 -12.86
C THR A 66 7.53 9.97 -11.98
N TRP A 67 8.70 10.44 -12.44
CA TRP A 67 9.91 10.50 -11.62
C TRP A 67 9.74 11.28 -10.32
N HIS A 68 8.83 12.26 -10.28
CA HIS A 68 8.56 13.02 -9.07
C HIS A 68 7.94 12.14 -7.97
N HIS A 69 7.10 11.17 -8.35
CA HIS A 69 6.57 10.17 -7.42
C HIS A 69 7.69 9.24 -6.92
N ALA A 70 8.55 8.78 -7.82
CA ALA A 70 9.66 7.89 -7.48
C ALA A 70 10.69 8.58 -6.57
N ALA A 71 10.96 9.86 -6.79
CA ALA A 71 11.92 10.64 -6.01
C ALA A 71 11.54 10.77 -4.52
N GLN A 72 10.26 10.60 -4.17
CA GLN A 72 9.84 10.61 -2.76
C GLN A 72 10.20 9.32 -2.01
N LEU A 73 10.61 8.25 -2.72
CA LEU A 73 11.10 7.01 -2.12
C LEU A 73 12.56 7.18 -1.70
N ASN A 74 12.78 7.75 -0.52
CA ASN A 74 14.13 7.84 0.05
C ASN A 74 14.58 6.50 0.67
N PRO A 75 15.90 6.29 0.87
CA PRO A 75 16.42 5.02 1.42
C PRO A 75 15.85 4.61 2.79
N SER A 76 15.51 5.59 3.64
CA SER A 76 14.92 5.32 4.96
C SER A 76 13.51 4.72 4.81
N LEU A 77 12.70 5.28 3.91
CA LEU A 77 11.36 4.78 3.63
C LEU A 77 11.40 3.40 2.96
N ILE A 78 12.31 3.19 2.01
CA ILE A 78 12.52 1.88 1.36
C ILE A 78 12.89 0.83 2.41
N LYS A 79 13.81 1.14 3.32
CA LYS A 79 14.18 0.24 4.41
C LYS A 79 13.00 -0.09 5.32
N LYS A 80 12.19 0.92 5.70
CA LYS A 80 10.98 0.70 6.52
C LYS A 80 9.99 -0.22 5.81
N ALA A 81 9.69 0.04 4.53
CA ALA A 81 8.80 -0.78 3.74
C ALA A 81 9.29 -2.24 3.62
N ALA A 82 10.59 -2.42 3.39
CA ALA A 82 11.21 -3.75 3.31
C ALA A 82 11.08 -4.51 4.65
N ILE A 83 11.30 -3.85 5.78
CA ILE A 83 11.13 -4.46 7.10
C ILE A 83 9.66 -4.88 7.29
N ILE A 84 8.71 -3.97 7.01
CA ILE A 84 7.27 -4.24 7.16
C ILE A 84 6.86 -5.48 6.34
N MET A 85 7.28 -5.56 5.07
CA MET A 85 6.97 -6.70 4.19
C MET A 85 7.66 -8.01 4.58
N GLN A 86 8.72 -7.96 5.39
CA GLN A 86 9.43 -9.16 5.87
C GLN A 86 8.93 -9.66 7.22
N THR A 87 8.39 -8.75 8.05
CA THR A 87 7.92 -9.07 9.41
C THR A 87 6.42 -9.36 9.48
N LEU A 88 5.66 -8.96 8.46
CA LEU A 88 4.30 -9.42 8.18
C LEU A 88 4.35 -10.67 7.31
#